data_AF-A0AAV0J1C4-F1
#
_entry.id   AF-A0AAV0J1C4-F1
#
_cell.length_a   1.000
_cell.length_b   1.000
_cell.length_c   1.000
_cell.angle_alpha   90.00
_cell.angle_beta   90.00
_cell.angle_gamma   90.00
#
_symmetry.space_group_name_H-M   'P 1'
#
loop_
_entity.id
_entity.type
_entity.pdbx_description
1 polymer ?
#
loop_
_entity_poly.entity_id
_entity_poly.type
_entity_poly.pdbx_seq_one_letter_code
_entity_poly.pdbx_strand_id
1 'polypeptide(L)'
;LGIQAFQPILVEGRAICLHPLVCKEFNADFDGDQMAVHVPLSLEAQVEARLLMFSHMNLLSPAMGDPISIPTQDMLIGLYILTSGCRRGIGANRYNPCNRRNSQNERILTNNNKYTKEPLFCNSYDAIGAYRQTKKN
;
A
#
# COMPACT_ATOMS: atom_id res chain seq x y z
N LEU A 1 -17.11 -7.08 -1.72
CA LEU A 1 -16.77 -6.95 -3.16
C LEU A 1 -16.21 -8.29 -3.60
N GLY A 2 -17.06 -9.25 -3.98
CA GLY A 2 -16.59 -10.61 -4.30
C GLY A 2 -16.24 -10.83 -5.78
N ILE A 3 -16.60 -9.89 -6.66
CA ILE A 3 -16.44 -10.01 -8.11
C ILE A 3 -15.97 -8.66 -8.65
N GLN A 4 -14.95 -8.70 -9.50
CA GLN A 4 -14.45 -7.52 -10.23
C GLN A 4 -14.03 -7.89 -11.64
N ALA A 5 -14.01 -6.89 -12.51
CA ALA A 5 -13.51 -6.98 -13.86
C ALA A 5 -12.08 -6.43 -13.96
N PHE A 6 -11.25 -7.12 -14.74
CA PHE A 6 -9.88 -6.76 -15.04
C PHE A 6 -9.64 -6.86 -16.54
N GLN A 7 -8.62 -6.15 -17.01
CA GLN A 7 -8.08 -6.36 -18.33
C GLN A 7 -7.05 -7.50 -18.29
N PRO A 8 -7.28 -8.63 -18.98
CA PRO A 8 -6.34 -9.74 -18.97
C PRO A 8 -5.09 -9.41 -19.79
N ILE A 9 -3.94 -9.87 -19.29
CA ILE A 9 -2.64 -9.81 -19.99
C ILE A 9 -2.18 -11.25 -20.15
N LEU A 10 -1.72 -11.62 -21.35
CA LEU A 10 -1.20 -12.95 -21.60
C LEU A 10 0.12 -13.14 -20.84
N VAL A 11 0.19 -14.16 -20.00
CA VAL A 11 1.37 -14.54 -19.23
C VAL A 11 1.70 -16.00 -19.46
N GLU A 12 2.99 -16.34 -19.41
CA GLU A 12 3.43 -17.72 -19.45
C GLU A 12 3.19 -18.38 -18.08
N GLY A 13 2.56 -19.54 -18.05
CA GLY A 13 2.27 -20.29 -16.82
C GLY A 13 0.84 -20.82 -16.76
N ARG A 14 0.49 -21.43 -15.62
CA ARG A 14 -0.85 -21.98 -15.32
C ARG A 14 -1.53 -21.30 -14.14
N ALA A 15 -0.93 -20.24 -13.61
CA ALA A 15 -1.45 -19.49 -12.47
C ALA A 15 -1.96 -18.12 -12.93
N ILE A 16 -2.97 -17.62 -12.25
CA ILE A 16 -3.50 -16.27 -12.47
C ILE A 16 -2.66 -15.30 -11.64
N CYS A 17 -2.17 -14.23 -12.27
CA CYS A 17 -1.50 -13.14 -11.57
C CYS A 17 -2.53 -12.07 -11.18
N LEU A 18 -2.64 -11.78 -9.89
CA LEU A 18 -3.52 -10.74 -9.36
C LEU A 18 -2.71 -9.58 -8.76
N HIS A 19 -3.25 -8.37 -8.84
CA HIS A 19 -2.63 -7.20 -8.23
C HIS A 19 -2.74 -7.25 -6.69
N PRO A 20 -1.65 -7.04 -5.92
CA PRO A 20 -1.62 -7.24 -4.46
C PRO A 20 -2.58 -6.33 -3.69
N LEU A 21 -2.90 -5.14 -4.20
CA LEU A 21 -3.85 -4.23 -3.53
C LEU A 21 -5.30 -4.73 -3.55
N VAL A 22 -5.61 -5.66 -4.46
CA VAL A 22 -6.98 -6.18 -4.63
C VAL A 22 -7.18 -7.48 -3.86
N CYS A 23 -6.10 -8.15 -3.42
CA CYS A 23 -6.18 -9.41 -2.67
C CYS A 23 -7.05 -9.29 -1.40
N LYS A 24 -7.02 -8.13 -0.73
CA LYS A 24 -7.83 -7.88 0.47
C LYS A 24 -9.34 -7.89 0.18
N GLU A 25 -9.76 -7.49 -1.02
CA GLU A 25 -11.18 -7.46 -1.40
C GLU A 25 -11.75 -8.85 -1.62
N PHE A 26 -10.94 -9.72 -2.22
CA PHE A 26 -11.28 -11.13 -2.40
C PHE A 26 -11.06 -11.98 -1.16
N ASN A 27 -10.42 -11.41 -0.12
CA ASN A 27 -9.94 -12.17 1.03
C ASN A 27 -9.12 -13.40 0.60
N ALA A 28 -8.30 -13.21 -0.43
CA ALA A 28 -7.46 -14.25 -1.01
C ALA A 28 -6.01 -14.06 -0.57
N ASP A 29 -5.31 -15.18 -0.34
CA ASP A 29 -3.86 -15.19 -0.19
C ASP A 29 -3.22 -16.08 -1.28
N PHE A 30 -1.90 -16.27 -1.20
CA PHE A 30 -1.14 -17.02 -2.20
C PHE A 30 -0.67 -18.39 -1.67
N ASP A 31 -1.46 -19.03 -0.80
CA ASP A 31 -1.14 -20.35 -0.24
C ASP A 31 -1.69 -21.54 -1.05
N GLY A 32 -2.55 -21.27 -2.04
CA GLY A 32 -3.24 -22.30 -2.82
C GLY A 32 -4.67 -21.95 -3.23
N ASP A 33 -5.16 -20.76 -2.87
CA ASP A 33 -6.47 -20.26 -3.26
C ASP A 33 -6.75 -20.36 -4.77
N GLN A 34 -7.99 -20.74 -5.10
CA GLN A 34 -8.48 -20.87 -6.46
C GLN A 34 -9.44 -19.74 -6.81
N MET A 35 -9.32 -19.19 -8.02
CA MET A 35 -10.21 -18.13 -8.51
C MET A 35 -10.90 -18.57 -9.81
N ALA A 36 -12.21 -18.31 -9.90
CA ALA A 36 -12.99 -18.53 -11.11
C ALA A 36 -12.94 -17.29 -12.02
N VAL A 37 -12.75 -17.52 -13.33
CA VAL A 37 -12.72 -16.46 -14.35
C VAL A 37 -13.90 -16.64 -15.30
N HIS A 38 -14.68 -15.58 -15.49
CA HIS A 38 -15.82 -15.55 -16.38
C HIS A 38 -15.60 -14.52 -17.48
N VAL A 39 -16.08 -14.80 -18.70
CA VAL A 39 -15.92 -13.92 -19.86
C VAL A 39 -17.30 -13.46 -20.35
N PRO A 40 -17.63 -12.16 -20.30
CA PRO A 40 -18.89 -11.65 -20.84
C PRO A 40 -18.89 -11.64 -22.37
N LEU A 41 -19.92 -12.25 -22.98
CA LEU A 41 -20.05 -12.35 -24.44
C LEU A 41 -20.86 -11.20 -25.05
N SER A 42 -21.92 -10.76 -24.38
CA SER A 42 -22.80 -9.68 -24.85
C SER A 42 -22.11 -8.32 -24.75
N LEU A 43 -22.36 -7.46 -25.74
CA LEU A 43 -21.78 -6.11 -25.76
C LEU A 43 -22.20 -5.29 -24.52
N GLU A 44 -23.48 -5.40 -24.13
CA GLU A 44 -24.02 -4.73 -22.93
C GLU A 44 -23.28 -5.18 -21.67
N ALA A 45 -23.08 -6.49 -21.50
CA ALA A 45 -22.36 -7.06 -20.36
C ALA A 45 -20.88 -6.66 -20.34
N GLN A 46 -20.23 -6.54 -21.50
CA GLN A 46 -18.86 -6.05 -21.59
C GLN A 46 -18.75 -4.58 -21.16
N VAL A 47 -19.70 -3.74 -21.60
CA VAL A 47 -19.76 -2.32 -21.22
C VAL A 47 -20.03 -2.18 -19.72
N GLU A 48 -20.99 -2.93 -19.18
CA GLU A 48 -21.32 -2.93 -17.76
C GLU A 48 -20.13 -3.38 -16.90
N ALA A 49 -19.47 -4.49 -17.29
CA ALA A 49 -18.30 -4.98 -16.58
C ALA A 49 -17.17 -3.93 -16.56
N ARG A 50 -16.98 -3.21 -17.66
CA ARG A 50 -15.93 -2.18 -17.77
C ARG A 50 -16.28 -0.88 -17.04
N LEU A 51 -17.56 -0.53 -16.95
CA LEU A 51 -18.00 0.73 -16.34
C LEU A 51 -18.24 0.60 -14.83
N LEU A 52 -18.87 -0.50 -14.40
CA LEU A 52 -19.34 -0.68 -13.03
C LEU A 52 -18.48 -1.68 -12.24
N MET A 53 -18.01 -2.75 -12.89
CA MET A 53 -17.30 -3.82 -12.19
C MET A 53 -15.78 -3.69 -12.24
N PHE A 54 -15.25 -2.71 -12.98
CA PHE A 54 -13.82 -2.55 -13.16
C PHE A 54 -13.14 -2.20 -11.84
N SER A 55 -12.01 -2.85 -11.54
CA SER A 55 -11.33 -2.72 -10.24
C SER A 55 -10.99 -1.28 -9.84
N HIS A 56 -10.78 -0.39 -10.82
CA HIS A 56 -10.41 1.00 -10.59
C HIS A 56 -11.58 1.85 -10.09
N MET A 57 -12.82 1.39 -10.27
CA MET A 57 -14.03 2.05 -9.76
C MET A 57 -14.35 1.62 -8.32
N ASN A 58 -13.82 0.47 -7.89
CA ASN A 58 -14.12 -0.15 -6.61
C ASN A 58 -13.08 0.19 -5.54
N LEU A 59 -12.69 1.46 -5.42
CA LEU A 59 -11.64 1.87 -4.46
C LEU A 59 -12.14 1.98 -3.02
N LEU A 60 -13.45 2.17 -2.83
CA LEU A 60 -14.08 2.43 -1.54
C LEU A 60 -15.06 1.32 -1.18
N SER A 61 -15.18 1.04 0.11
CA SER A 61 -16.16 0.10 0.64
C SER A 61 -17.57 0.66 0.47
N PRO A 62 -18.50 -0.09 -0.18
CA PRO A 62 -19.88 0.37 -0.33
C PRO A 62 -20.60 0.58 1.01
N ALA A 63 -20.17 -0.12 2.07
CA ALA A 63 -20.83 -0.09 3.37
C ALA A 63 -20.41 1.13 4.21
N MET A 64 -19.12 1.44 4.26
CA MET A 64 -18.55 2.43 5.19
C MET A 64 -17.80 3.57 4.49
N GLY A 65 -17.56 3.48 3.18
CA GLY A 65 -16.79 4.47 2.42
C GLY A 65 -15.27 4.39 2.65
N ASP A 66 -14.80 3.46 3.47
CA ASP A 66 -13.37 3.28 3.75
C ASP A 66 -12.61 2.84 2.48
N PRO A 67 -11.37 3.32 2.27
CA PRO A 67 -10.55 2.88 1.15
C PRO A 67 -10.18 1.40 1.32
N ILE A 68 -10.31 0.62 0.25
CA ILE A 68 -10.02 -0.82 0.30
C ILE A 68 -8.67 -1.15 -0.33
N SER A 69 -8.29 -0.44 -1.39
CA SER A 69 -6.98 -0.54 -2.06
C SER A 69 -5.88 0.19 -1.29
N ILE A 70 -5.70 -0.13 -0.01
CA ILE A 70 -4.64 0.40 0.84
C ILE A 70 -3.40 -0.50 0.73
N PRO A 71 -2.18 0.05 0.60
CA PRO A 71 -0.95 -0.75 0.67
C PRO A 71 -0.89 -1.53 1.99
N THR A 72 -0.46 -2.78 1.90
CA THR A 72 -0.37 -3.71 3.04
C THR A 72 1.08 -4.17 3.26
N GLN A 73 1.35 -4.62 4.49
CA GLN A 73 2.58 -5.34 4.89
C GLN A 73 3.87 -4.66 4.38
N ASP A 74 4.56 -5.26 3.41
CA ASP A 74 5.88 -4.85 2.95
C ASP A 74 5.89 -3.46 2.32
N MET A 75 4.79 -3.08 1.64
CA MET A 75 4.66 -1.73 1.08
C MET A 75 4.65 -0.66 2.17
N LEU A 76 3.96 -0.92 3.28
CA LEU A 76 3.92 -0.01 4.43
C LEU A 76 5.27 0.05 5.14
N ILE A 77 5.95 -1.09 5.29
CA ILE A 77 7.29 -1.13 5.90
C ILE A 77 8.28 -0.34 5.05
N GLY A 78 8.27 -0.53 3.73
CA GLY A 78 9.13 0.24 2.82
C GLY A 78 8.86 1.74 2.90
N LEU A 79 7.60 2.14 2.89
CA LEU A 79 7.20 3.53 3.05
C LEU A 79 7.64 4.11 4.40
N TYR A 80 7.47 3.36 5.48
CA TYR A 80 7.87 3.75 6.83
C TYR A 80 9.38 4.00 6.93
N ILE A 81 10.19 3.07 6.42
CA ILE A 81 11.66 3.20 6.46
C ILE A 81 12.12 4.39 5.60
N LEU A 82 11.51 4.62 4.44
CA LEU A 82 11.84 5.76 3.58
C LEU A 82 11.48 7.12 4.20
N THR A 83 10.51 7.16 5.12
CA THR A 83 10.00 8.41 5.70
C THR A 83 10.53 8.70 7.11
N SER A 84 10.98 7.68 7.85
CA SER A 84 11.42 7.81 9.25
C SER A 84 12.63 8.74 9.47
N GLY A 85 13.50 8.92 8.47
CA GLY A 85 14.68 9.80 8.55
C GLY A 85 14.54 11.21 7.97
N CYS A 86 13.42 11.54 7.30
CA CYS A 86 13.29 12.77 6.51
C CYS A 86 12.03 13.55 6.90
N ARG A 87 12.17 14.62 7.71
CA ARG A 87 11.03 15.48 8.15
C ARG A 87 10.20 16.08 7.02
N ARG A 88 10.70 16.05 5.78
CA ARG A 88 10.01 16.61 4.59
C ARG A 88 9.25 15.56 3.75
N GLY A 89 9.24 14.29 4.15
CA GLY A 89 8.53 13.21 3.45
C GLY A 89 9.07 12.90 2.05
N ILE A 90 8.34 12.08 1.28
CA ILE A 90 8.73 11.59 -0.05
C ILE A 90 8.94 12.73 -1.07
N GLY A 91 8.27 13.87 -0.89
CA GLY A 91 8.33 15.03 -1.78
C GLY A 91 9.69 15.75 -1.83
N ALA A 92 10.54 15.58 -0.82
CA ALA A 92 11.84 16.28 -0.76
C ALA A 92 12.95 15.63 -1.58
N ASN A 93 12.83 14.34 -1.93
CA ASN A 93 13.91 13.60 -2.57
C ASN A 93 14.02 13.78 -4.09
N ARG A 94 13.14 14.57 -4.73
CA ARG A 94 13.20 14.81 -6.18
C ARG A 94 14.24 15.84 -6.65
N TYR A 95 14.83 16.62 -5.74
CA TYR A 95 15.78 17.69 -6.11
C TYR A 95 17.11 17.70 -5.35
N ASN A 96 17.46 16.64 -4.60
CA ASN A 96 18.71 16.67 -3.86
C ASN A 96 19.54 15.40 -4.08
N PRO A 97 20.46 15.40 -5.07
CA PRO A 97 21.47 14.36 -5.15
C PRO A 97 22.41 14.58 -3.97
N CYS A 98 22.18 13.84 -2.88
CA CYS A 98 23.13 13.53 -1.83
C CYS A 98 24.18 14.63 -1.51
N ASN A 99 23.79 15.73 -0.86
CA ASN A 99 24.80 16.59 -0.25
C ASN A 99 25.21 16.01 1.12
N ARG A 100 26.11 15.02 1.07
CA ARG A 100 26.71 14.31 2.23
C ARG A 100 27.62 15.21 3.11
N ARG A 101 27.50 16.54 3.04
CA ARG A 101 28.41 17.50 3.69
C ARG A 101 27.84 18.33 4.85
N ASN A 102 26.54 18.25 5.15
CA ASN A 102 25.94 19.14 6.17
C ASN A 102 25.49 18.47 7.48
N SER A 103 26.10 17.35 7.89
CA SER A 103 25.83 16.77 9.22
C SER A 103 26.22 17.69 10.39
N GLN A 104 27.12 18.65 10.16
CA GLN A 104 27.51 19.63 11.19
C GLN A 104 26.63 20.88 11.22
N ASN A 105 25.98 21.26 10.11
CA ASN A 105 25.17 22.49 10.06
C ASN A 105 23.73 22.29 10.59
N GLU A 106 23.20 21.06 10.57
CA GLU A 106 21.90 20.78 11.21
C GLU A 106 21.97 20.80 12.74
N ARG A 107 23.14 20.54 13.35
CA ARG A 107 23.30 20.65 14.82
C ARG A 107 23.12 22.07 15.34
N ILE A 108 23.31 23.09 14.49
CA ILE A 108 23.16 24.50 14.88
C ILE A 108 21.69 24.95 14.86
N LEU A 109 20.84 24.32 14.04
CA LEU A 109 19.40 24.62 13.98
C LEU A 109 18.56 23.79 14.98
N THR A 110 19.13 22.78 15.63
CA THR A 110 18.40 21.88 16.55
C THR A 110 18.29 22.39 17.99
N ASN A 111 18.88 23.54 18.35
CA ASN A 111 18.89 23.97 19.75
C ASN A 111 17.58 24.61 20.24
N ASN A 112 16.63 24.92 19.35
CA ASN A 112 15.44 25.69 19.73
C ASN A 112 14.11 25.06 19.30
N ASN A 113 13.93 23.74 19.41
CA ASN A 113 12.59 23.16 19.32
C ASN A 113 12.38 22.04 20.33
N LYS A 114 11.87 22.48 21.48
CA LYS A 114 11.34 21.68 22.58
C LYS A 114 10.00 21.07 22.15
N TYR A 115 10.05 20.03 21.30
CA TYR A 115 8.87 19.26 20.95
C TYR A 115 9.18 17.77 21.05
N THR A 116 8.26 17.09 21.74
CA THR A 116 8.16 15.68 22.12
C THR A 116 8.96 14.73 21.21
N LYS A 117 9.77 13.86 21.83
CA LYS A 117 10.29 12.65 21.18
C LYS A 117 9.10 11.79 20.76
N GLU A 118 8.60 12.00 19.54
CA GLU A 118 7.74 11.02 18.90
C GLU A 118 8.53 9.70 18.83
N PRO A 119 7.90 8.54 19.11
CA PRO A 119 8.60 7.28 19.03
C PRO A 119 8.89 6.99 17.56
N LEU A 120 10.07 7.43 17.11
CA LEU A 120 10.66 6.91 15.90
C LEU A 120 10.92 5.42 16.18
N PHE A 121 10.21 4.54 15.47
CA PHE A 121 10.63 3.15 15.34
C PHE A 121 11.90 3.17 14.48
N CYS A 122 13.04 3.31 15.14
CA CYS A 122 14.34 3.36 14.49
C CYS A 122 14.73 1.99 13.92
N ASN A 123 14.03 0.93 14.34
CA ASN A 123 14.30 -0.44 13.96
C ASN A 123 13.00 -1.19 13.65
N SER A 124 13.04 -2.13 12.71
CA SER A 124 11.89 -2.96 12.33
C SER A 124 11.33 -3.75 13.52
N TYR A 125 12.19 -4.10 14.49
CA TYR A 125 11.81 -4.75 15.75
C TYR A 125 10.90 -3.90 16.63
N ASP A 126 11.06 -2.58 16.65
CA ASP A 126 10.27 -1.69 17.51
C ASP A 126 8.83 -1.56 16.97
N ALA A 127 8.67 -1.50 15.64
CA ALA A 127 7.36 -1.46 14.98
C ALA A 127 6.59 -2.79 15.16
N ILE A 128 7.28 -3.93 15.05
CA ILE A 128 6.68 -5.26 15.30
C ILE A 128 6.27 -5.40 16.78
N GLY A 129 7.09 -4.87 17.70
CA GLY A 129 6.78 -4.84 19.13
C GLY A 129 5.50 -4.06 19.42
N ALA A 130 5.34 -2.88 18.82
CA ALA A 130 4.13 -2.05 18.96
C ALA A 130 2.88 -2.74 18.37
N TYR A 131 2.98 -3.33 17.17
CA TYR A 131 1.87 -4.07 16.56
C TYR A 131 1.41 -5.27 17.43
N ARG A 132 2.34 -5.95 18.11
CA ARG A 132 1.99 -7.04 19.03
C ARG A 132 1.32 -6.54 20.32
N GLN A 133 1.61 -5.32 20.76
CA GLN A 133 0.97 -4.73 21.94
C GLN A 133 -0.46 -4.28 21.65
N THR A 134 -0.74 -3.75 20.46
CA THR A 134 -2.10 -3.33 20.07
C THR A 134 -3.07 -4.49 19.88
N LYS A 135 -2.56 -5.71 19.62
CA LYS A 135 -3.38 -6.93 19.47
C LYS A 135 -3.68 -7.63 20.81
N LYS A 136 -3.06 -7.19 21.92
CA LYS A 136 -3.24 -7.74 23.28
C LYS A 136 -4.22 -6.96 24.15
N ASN A 137 -4.64 -5.78 23.71
CA ASN A 137 -5.72 -4.98 24.30
C ASN A 137 -6.98 -5.14 23.47
#